data_AF-A0A524NSR8-F1
#
_entry.id   AF-A0A524NSR8-F1
#
_cell.length_a   1.000
_cell.length_b   1.000
_cell.length_c   1.000
_cell.angle_alpha   90.00
_cell.angle_beta   90.00
_cell.angle_gamma   90.00
#
_symmetry.space_group_name_H-M   'P 1'
#
loop_
_entity.id
_entity.type
_entity.pdbx_description
1 polymer ?
#
loop_
_entity_poly.entity_id
_entity_poly.type
_entity_poly.pdbx_seq_one_letter_code
_entity_poly.pdbx_strand_id
1 'polypeptide(L)'
;MAIFDRILTNFMQLSYSPSYYLAWLIVLLAIFFAFKLFIFTDWKLFMTQTSKTAPPEEKFIDKKISHHNIDVPMMLIDCPFCNTAKYHLIPESTQKKVKESPSGITTMLIKEMDICEHTFLVYFDKEYKVRSMQKVDIIS
;
A
#
# COMPACT_ATOMS: atom_id res chain seq x y z
N MET A 1 11.44 57.41 -23.34
CA MET A 1 10.66 56.17 -23.49
C MET A 1 11.36 55.06 -24.30
N ALA A 2 12.36 55.34 -25.15
CA ALA A 2 12.98 54.30 -26.00
C ALA A 2 13.91 53.30 -25.28
N ILE A 3 14.45 53.65 -24.10
CA ILE A 3 15.38 52.79 -23.35
C ILE A 3 14.65 51.64 -22.65
N PHE A 4 13.47 51.93 -22.09
CA PHE A 4 12.66 50.94 -21.37
C PHE A 4 12.16 49.85 -22.31
N ASP A 5 11.78 50.21 -23.53
CA ASP A 5 11.35 49.28 -24.57
C ASP A 5 12.48 48.33 -24.99
N ARG A 6 13.72 48.82 -25.13
CA ARG A 6 14.88 47.97 -25.42
C ARG A 6 15.22 47.01 -24.29
N ILE A 7 15.06 47.43 -23.03
CA ILE A 7 15.28 46.55 -21.88
C ILE A 7 14.21 45.46 -21.84
N LEU A 8 12.94 45.81 -22.05
CA LEU A 8 11.82 44.88 -22.05
C LEU A 8 11.94 43.84 -23.18
N THR A 9 12.32 44.29 -24.38
CA THR A 9 12.48 43.41 -25.54
C THR A 9 13.65 42.43 -25.35
N ASN A 10 14.77 42.88 -24.79
CA ASN A 10 15.89 41.99 -24.46
C ASN A 10 15.54 40.99 -23.35
N PHE A 11 14.76 41.41 -22.35
CA PHE A 11 14.29 40.52 -21.28
C PHE A 11 13.34 39.43 -21.83
N MET A 12 12.43 39.82 -22.72
CA MET A 12 11.54 38.89 -23.42
C MET A 12 12.33 37.88 -24.28
N GLN A 13 13.37 38.31 -25.01
CA GLN A 13 14.19 37.39 -25.81
C GLN A 13 15.00 36.40 -24.96
N LEU A 14 15.45 36.78 -23.76
CA LEU A 14 16.13 35.87 -22.83
C LEU A 14 15.20 34.75 -22.32
N SER A 15 13.93 35.08 -22.05
CA SER A 15 12.90 34.12 -21.61
C SER A 15 12.39 33.15 -22.70
N TYR A 16 12.75 33.37 -23.97
CA TYR A 16 12.39 32.50 -25.10
C TYR A 16 13.57 31.72 -25.67
N SER A 17 14.71 31.69 -24.97
CA SER A 17 15.83 30.82 -25.33
C SER A 17 15.55 29.37 -24.86
N PRO A 18 15.73 28.33 -25.71
CA PRO A 18 15.50 26.93 -25.32
C PRO A 18 16.30 26.50 -24.09
N SER A 19 17.46 27.13 -23.88
CA SER A 19 18.35 26.91 -22.72
C SER A 19 17.71 27.31 -21.41
N TYR A 20 16.84 28.33 -21.39
CA TYR A 20 16.11 28.75 -20.19
C TYR A 20 15.13 27.67 -19.73
N TYR A 21 14.37 27.09 -20.66
CA TYR A 21 13.44 26.00 -20.36
C TYR A 21 14.17 24.74 -19.91
N LEU A 22 15.31 24.40 -20.54
CA LEU A 22 16.15 23.28 -20.12
C LEU A 22 16.70 23.48 -18.70
N ALA A 23 17.12 24.69 -18.35
CA ALA A 23 17.60 25.00 -17.00
C ALA A 23 16.50 24.80 -15.94
N TRP A 24 15.29 25.30 -16.20
CA TRP A 24 14.15 25.10 -15.30
C TRP A 24 13.72 23.63 -15.20
N LEU A 25 13.77 22.89 -16.30
CA LEU A 25 13.46 21.45 -16.30
C LEU A 25 14.45 20.67 -15.44
N ILE A 26 15.75 20.99 -15.49
CA ILE A 26 16.78 20.38 -14.63
C ILE A 26 16.51 20.70 -13.15
N VAL A 27 16.16 21.94 -12.82
CA VAL A 27 15.83 22.33 -11.44
C VAL A 27 14.60 21.57 -10.93
N LEU A 28 13.54 21.46 -11.74
CA LEU A 28 12.34 20.71 -11.37
C LEU A 28 12.61 19.22 -11.18
N LEU A 29 13.44 18.61 -12.04
CA LEU A 29 13.86 17.22 -11.88
C LEU A 29 14.67 17.03 -10.59
N ALA A 30 15.61 17.94 -10.28
CA ALA A 30 16.40 17.86 -9.05
C ALA A 30 15.52 17.94 -7.79
N ILE A 31 14.52 18.83 -7.77
CA ILE A 31 13.55 18.93 -6.68
C ILE A 31 12.72 17.64 -6.56
N PHE A 32 12.25 17.09 -7.67
CA PHE A 32 11.50 15.84 -7.67
C PHE A 32 12.32 14.66 -7.12
N PHE A 33 13.59 14.54 -7.52
CA PHE A 33 14.49 13.51 -6.98
C PHE A 33 14.77 13.70 -5.49
N ALA A 34 14.99 14.93 -5.04
CA ALA A 34 15.18 15.23 -3.62
C ALA A 34 13.93 14.87 -2.79
N PHE A 35 12.73 15.17 -3.31
CA PHE A 35 11.47 14.84 -2.65
C PHE A 35 11.23 13.32 -2.59
N LYS A 36 11.56 12.58 -3.66
CA LYS A 36 11.51 11.11 -3.67
C LYS A 36 12.47 10.49 -2.65
N LEU A 37 13.68 11.01 -2.54
CA LEU A 37 14.65 10.56 -1.52
C LEU A 37 14.14 10.85 -0.10
N PHE A 38 13.55 12.02 0.13
CA PHE A 38 12.98 12.40 1.43
C PHE A 38 11.84 11.45 1.86
N ILE A 39 10.89 11.17 0.97
CA ILE A 39 9.81 10.19 1.22
C ILE A 39 10.40 8.80 1.53
N PHE A 40 11.42 8.38 0.78
CA PHE A 40 12.03 7.07 0.98
C PHE A 40 12.77 6.95 2.33
N THR A 41 13.44 8.01 2.77
CA THR A 41 14.11 8.05 4.08
C THR A 41 13.13 8.03 5.25
N ASP A 42 12.03 8.78 5.15
CA ASP A 42 11.02 8.85 6.21
C ASP A 42 10.27 7.51 6.36
N TRP A 43 9.95 6.86 5.23
CA TRP A 43 9.33 5.54 5.21
C TRP A 43 10.19 4.49 5.93
N LYS A 44 11.51 4.55 5.77
CA LYS A 44 12.45 3.61 6.40
C LYS A 44 12.54 3.82 7.92
N LEU A 45 12.46 5.07 8.39
CA LEU A 45 12.46 5.38 9.81
C LEU A 45 11.17 4.89 10.49
N PHE A 46 10.02 5.08 9.84
CA PHE A 46 8.71 4.63 10.33
C PHE A 46 8.63 3.10 10.46
N MET A 47 9.14 2.35 9.48
CA MET A 47 9.16 0.87 9.51
C MET A 47 10.08 0.28 10.59
N THR A 48 11.02 1.06 11.13
CA THR A 48 11.94 0.58 12.17
C THR A 48 11.36 0.76 13.58
N GLN A 49 10.42 1.69 13.78
CA GLN A 49 9.79 1.93 15.09
C GLN A 49 8.71 0.90 15.45
N THR A 50 8.00 0.33 14.47
CA THR A 50 6.96 -0.68 14.72
C THR A 50 7.50 -2.04 15.17
N SER A 51 8.83 -2.24 15.10
CA SER A 51 9.49 -3.49 15.53
C SER A 51 9.78 -3.56 17.04
N LYS A 52 9.65 -2.46 17.80
CA LYS A 52 10.08 -2.42 19.22
C LYS A 52 8.95 -2.46 20.27
N THR A 53 7.68 -2.53 19.87
CA THR A 53 6.58 -2.74 20.81
C THR A 53 6.23 -4.22 20.90
N ALA A 54 6.95 -4.95 21.75
CA ALA A 54 6.50 -6.25 22.23
C ALA A 54 5.18 -6.05 23.02
N PRO A 55 4.12 -6.82 22.75
CA PRO A 55 2.91 -6.77 23.56
C PRO A 55 3.17 -7.36 24.96
N PRO A 56 2.49 -6.87 26.01
CA PRO A 56 2.63 -7.40 27.36
C PRO A 56 2.13 -8.85 27.42
N GLU A 57 2.91 -9.72 28.07
CA GLU A 57 2.54 -11.09 28.39
C GLU A 57 1.31 -11.11 29.31
N GLU A 58 0.11 -11.26 28.71
CA GLU A 58 -1.06 -11.68 29.46
C GLU A 58 -1.02 -13.20 29.64
N LYS A 59 -0.62 -13.61 30.86
CA LYS A 59 -0.83 -14.96 31.37
C LYS A 59 -2.33 -15.22 31.48
N PHE A 60 -2.90 -15.88 30.46
CA PHE A 60 -4.24 -16.47 30.57
C PHE A 60 -4.15 -17.97 30.88
N ILE A 61 -4.94 -18.31 31.89
CA ILE A 61 -4.97 -19.53 32.69
C ILE A 61 -5.32 -20.76 31.84
N ASP A 62 -4.55 -21.83 32.04
CA ASP A 62 -4.82 -23.19 31.57
C ASP A 62 -6.23 -23.64 31.99
N LYS A 63 -7.14 -23.70 31.02
CA LYS A 63 -8.33 -24.55 31.11
C LYS A 63 -8.23 -25.58 30.00
N LYS A 64 -7.76 -26.77 30.39
CA LYS A 64 -7.70 -27.99 29.58
C LYS A 64 -9.12 -28.35 29.12
N ILE A 65 -9.50 -27.88 27.94
CA ILE A 65 -10.64 -28.40 27.19
C ILE A 65 -10.04 -29.09 25.97
N SER A 66 -10.10 -30.41 25.98
CA SER A 66 -9.83 -31.25 24.82
C SER A 66 -10.93 -31.02 23.77
N HIS A 67 -10.84 -29.91 23.05
CA HIS A 67 -11.42 -29.82 21.72
C HIS A 67 -10.26 -29.96 20.74
N HIS A 68 -10.47 -30.73 19.68
CA HIS A 68 -9.62 -30.72 18.50
C HIS A 68 -9.32 -29.26 18.14
N ASN A 69 -8.13 -28.76 18.49
CA ASN A 69 -7.67 -27.43 18.13
C ASN A 69 -7.38 -27.48 16.63
N ILE A 70 -8.44 -27.28 15.85
CA ILE A 70 -8.30 -26.92 14.46
C ILE A 70 -7.93 -25.44 14.54
N ASP A 71 -6.64 -25.14 14.59
CA ASP A 71 -6.12 -23.78 14.45
C ASP A 71 -6.50 -23.29 13.05
N VAL A 72 -7.71 -22.75 12.89
CA VAL A 72 -8.16 -22.21 11.62
C VAL A 72 -7.46 -20.87 11.43
N PRO A 73 -6.59 -20.72 10.41
CA PRO A 73 -5.92 -19.46 10.16
C PRO A 73 -6.93 -18.37 9.83
N MET A 74 -6.81 -17.25 10.54
CA MET A 74 -7.57 -16.02 10.32
C MET A 74 -6.64 -14.96 9.75
N MET A 75 -7.14 -14.17 8.80
CA MET A 75 -6.44 -12.99 8.29
C MET A 75 -7.24 -11.72 8.54
N LEU A 76 -6.56 -10.64 8.90
CA LEU A 76 -7.17 -9.31 8.95
C LEU A 76 -7.26 -8.77 7.53
N ILE A 77 -8.46 -8.42 7.10
CA ILE A 77 -8.71 -7.86 5.78
C ILE A 77 -9.35 -6.48 5.96
N ASP A 78 -8.73 -5.49 5.33
CA ASP A 78 -9.24 -4.13 5.26
C ASP A 78 -9.93 -3.91 3.92
N CYS A 79 -11.12 -3.32 3.92
CA CYS A 79 -11.80 -2.98 2.68
C CYS A 79 -11.12 -1.78 2.00
N PRO A 80 -10.72 -1.86 0.71
CA PRO A 80 -10.09 -0.75 -0.01
C PRO A 80 -11.05 0.40 -0.40
N PHE A 81 -12.33 0.30 -0.03
CA PHE A 81 -13.35 1.31 -0.31
C PHE A 81 -13.79 2.07 0.95
N CYS A 82 -14.12 1.37 2.03
CA CYS A 82 -14.60 1.96 3.28
C CYS A 82 -13.62 1.86 4.45
N ASN A 83 -12.45 1.22 4.26
CA ASN A 83 -11.45 0.98 5.31
C ASN A 83 -11.98 0.22 6.53
N THR A 84 -13.09 -0.52 6.38
CA THR A 84 -13.58 -1.44 7.42
C THR A 84 -12.65 -2.64 7.51
N ALA A 85 -12.12 -2.90 8.70
CA ALA A 85 -11.24 -4.01 9.00
C ALA A 85 -12.02 -5.16 9.66
N LYS A 86 -11.84 -6.40 9.20
CA LYS A 86 -12.46 -7.58 9.84
C LYS A 86 -11.55 -8.80 9.71
N TYR A 87 -11.53 -9.63 10.75
CA TYR A 87 -10.90 -10.94 10.70
C TYR A 87 -11.77 -11.88 9.86
N HIS A 88 -11.19 -12.42 8.80
CA HIS A 88 -11.83 -13.39 7.92
C HIS A 88 -11.17 -14.76 8.08
N LEU A 89 -12.00 -15.80 8.24
CA LEU A 89 -11.56 -17.18 8.35
C LEU A 89 -11.20 -17.70 6.96
N ILE A 90 -10.01 -18.27 6.81
CA ILE A 90 -9.57 -18.80 5.52
C ILE A 90 -10.07 -20.24 5.38
N PRO A 91 -10.94 -20.54 4.40
CA PRO A 91 -11.45 -21.89 4.20
C PRO A 91 -10.32 -22.84 3.80
N GLU A 92 -10.44 -24.10 4.22
CA GLU A 92 -9.40 -25.14 4.01
C GLU A 92 -9.06 -25.33 2.52
N SER A 93 -10.06 -25.18 1.64
CA SER A 93 -9.87 -25.23 0.18
C SER A 93 -8.89 -24.18 -0.32
N THR A 94 -8.93 -22.99 0.25
CA THR A 94 -8.03 -21.89 -0.07
C THR A 94 -6.66 -22.07 0.58
N GLN A 95 -6.60 -22.64 1.78
CA GLN A 95 -5.32 -22.98 2.42
C GLN A 95 -4.51 -23.99 1.61
N LYS A 96 -5.17 -25.02 1.04
CA LYS A 96 -4.52 -25.99 0.15
C LYS A 96 -3.92 -25.31 -1.08
N LYS A 97 -4.70 -24.44 -1.73
CA LYS A 97 -4.25 -23.65 -2.89
C LYS A 97 -3.01 -22.80 -2.58
N VAL A 98 -2.94 -22.21 -1.39
CA VAL A 98 -1.79 -21.38 -0.96
C VAL A 98 -0.52 -22.20 -0.78
N LYS A 99 -0.64 -23.39 -0.18
CA LYS A 99 0.50 -24.29 0.03
C LYS A 99 1.06 -24.82 -1.30
N GLU A 100 0.16 -25.14 -2.23
CA GLU A 100 0.48 -25.69 -3.55
C GLU A 100 0.87 -24.62 -4.59
N SER A 101 0.62 -23.34 -4.31
CA SER A 101 0.96 -22.25 -5.23
C SER A 101 2.50 -22.14 -5.42
N PRO A 102 3.00 -22.22 -6.67
CA PRO A 102 4.44 -22.13 -6.96
C PRO A 102 5.02 -20.74 -6.65
N SER A 103 4.20 -19.68 -6.77
CA SER A 103 4.59 -18.31 -6.40
C SER A 103 4.43 -18.02 -4.91
N GLY A 104 3.72 -18.90 -4.18
CA GLY A 104 3.37 -18.68 -2.78
C GLY A 104 2.38 -17.56 -2.53
N ILE A 105 1.72 -17.07 -3.57
CA ILE A 105 0.63 -16.07 -3.49
C ILE A 105 -0.65 -16.73 -3.98
N THR A 106 -1.77 -16.46 -3.31
CA THR A 106 -3.10 -16.91 -3.70
C THR A 106 -4.10 -15.76 -3.56
N THR A 107 -5.20 -15.88 -4.29
CA THR A 107 -6.27 -14.90 -4.30
C THR A 107 -7.54 -15.44 -3.65
N MET A 108 -8.28 -14.55 -3.01
CA MET A 108 -9.62 -14.81 -2.49
C MET A 108 -10.52 -13.65 -2.88
N LEU A 109 -11.71 -13.96 -3.39
CA LEU A 109 -12.75 -12.99 -3.64
C LEU A 109 -13.57 -12.81 -2.36
N ILE A 110 -13.58 -11.61 -1.82
CA ILE A 110 -14.46 -11.23 -0.72
C ILE A 110 -15.74 -10.69 -1.32
N LYS A 111 -16.86 -11.31 -0.99
CA LYS A 111 -18.18 -10.90 -1.48
C LYS A 111 -18.83 -9.94 -0.50
N GLU A 112 -19.90 -9.31 -0.98
CA GLU A 112 -20.78 -8.48 -0.16
C GLU A 112 -21.22 -9.23 1.11
N MET A 113 -21.32 -8.52 2.23
CA MET A 113 -21.70 -9.00 3.56
C MET A 113 -20.67 -9.85 4.32
N ASP A 114 -19.60 -10.35 3.68
CA ASP A 114 -18.54 -11.05 4.41
C ASP A 114 -17.81 -10.09 5.38
N ILE A 115 -17.50 -8.88 4.87
CA ILE A 115 -16.79 -7.81 5.60
C ILE A 115 -17.59 -6.51 5.55
N CYS A 116 -18.04 -6.13 4.37
CA CYS A 116 -18.78 -4.90 4.08
C CYS A 116 -19.61 -5.10 2.80
N GLU A 117 -20.24 -4.04 2.31
CA GLU A 117 -21.06 -4.07 1.08
C GLU A 117 -20.24 -4.09 -0.22
N HIS A 118 -18.90 -4.07 -0.15
CA HIS A 118 -18.04 -4.04 -1.33
C HIS A 118 -17.49 -5.42 -1.69
N THR A 119 -17.46 -5.73 -2.98
CA THR A 119 -16.76 -6.89 -3.52
C THR A 119 -15.34 -6.52 -3.96
N PHE A 120 -14.35 -7.28 -3.49
CA PHE A 120 -12.95 -7.05 -3.86
C PHE A 120 -12.11 -8.32 -3.79
N LEU A 121 -10.99 -8.31 -4.50
CA LEU A 121 -10.05 -9.42 -4.54
C LEU A 121 -8.88 -9.14 -3.59
N VAL A 122 -8.54 -10.11 -2.76
CA VAL A 122 -7.43 -10.04 -1.81
C VAL A 122 -6.35 -11.02 -2.23
N TYR A 123 -5.11 -10.54 -2.32
CA TYR A 123 -3.92 -11.35 -2.56
C TYR A 123 -3.16 -11.53 -1.27
N PHE A 124 -2.88 -12.77 -0.90
CA PHE A 124 -2.19 -13.10 0.35
C PHE A 124 -1.20 -14.23 0.13
N ASP A 125 -0.22 -14.32 1.02
CA ASP A 125 0.89 -15.26 0.94
C ASP A 125 0.71 -16.51 1.82
N LYS A 126 1.74 -17.37 1.86
CA LYS A 126 1.80 -18.57 2.70
C LYS A 126 1.75 -18.29 4.20
N GLU A 127 2.05 -17.08 4.62
CA GLU A 127 1.96 -16.62 6.01
C GLU A 127 0.60 -15.98 6.31
N TYR A 128 -0.35 -16.03 5.37
CA TYR A 128 -1.66 -15.38 5.44
C TYR A 128 -1.59 -13.86 5.63
N LYS A 129 -0.49 -13.25 5.17
CA LYS A 129 -0.34 -11.78 5.13
C LYS A 129 -0.90 -11.26 3.81
N VAL A 130 -1.75 -10.24 3.91
CA VAL A 130 -2.27 -9.54 2.74
C VAL A 130 -1.15 -8.74 2.08
N ARG A 131 -0.95 -8.96 0.78
CA ARG A 131 0.10 -8.31 -0.03
C ARG A 131 -0.46 -7.22 -0.93
N SER A 132 -1.64 -7.44 -1.49
CA SER A 132 -2.34 -6.45 -2.29
C SER A 132 -3.84 -6.71 -2.28
N MET A 133 -4.60 -5.69 -2.67
CA MET A 133 -6.04 -5.74 -2.82
C MET A 133 -6.40 -5.10 -4.15
N GLN A 134 -7.36 -5.69 -4.85
CA GLN A 134 -7.85 -5.18 -6.12
C GLN A 134 -9.36 -4.97 -6.03
N LYS A 135 -9.80 -3.79 -6.43
CA LYS A 135 -11.21 -3.44 -6.61
C LYS A 135 -11.75 -4.23 -7.79
N VAL A 136 -12.84 -4.96 -7.59
CA VAL A 136 -13.51 -5.68 -8.66
C VAL A 136 -14.83 -4.97 -8.91
N ASP A 137 -14.87 -4.12 -9.94
CA ASP A 137 -16.13 -3.58 -10.43
C ASP A 137 -16.87 -4.73 -11.15
N ILE A 138 -17.75 -5.41 -10.43
CA ILE A 138 -18.70 -6.32 -11.06
C ILE A 138 -19.78 -5.43 -11.64
N ILE A 139 -19.68 -5.12 -12.94
CA ILE A 139 -20.79 -4.53 -13.70
C ILE A 139 -21.87 -5.61 -13.71
N SER A 140 -22.88 -5.44 -12.85
CA SER A 140 -24.12 -6.21 -12.84
C SER A 140 -24.98 -5.86 -14.04
#